data_AF-A0A2M7INA3-F1
#
_entry.id   AF-A0A2M7INA3-F1
#
_cell.length_a   1.000
_cell.length_b   1.000
_cell.length_c   1.000
_cell.angle_alpha   90.00
_cell.angle_beta   90.00
_cell.angle_gamma   90.00
#
_symmetry.space_group_name_H-M   'P 1'
#
loop_
_entity.id
_entity.type
_entity.pdbx_description
1 polymer ?
#
loop_
_entity_poly.entity_id
_entity_poly.type
_entity_poly.pdbx_seq_one_letter_code
_entity_poly.pdbx_strand_id
1 'polypeptide(L)'
;AEKAVTAIVDYAHTPDSLTQLYKAFSDVPKICILGNTGGGRDTWKRPEMGSIAEKYCDQIILTNEDPYDENPRAIVDSMAKGITDQSKLEIIMDRRLAIRTALEKAPDGGYVLISGKGTDPYIMGPNNTKQVWSDAEVVQEELAKL
;
A
#
# COMPACT_ATOMS: atom_id res chain seq x y z
N ALA A 1 25.20 6.08 10.86
CA ALA A 1 24.44 7.23 10.34
C ALA A 1 22.97 6.91 10.56
N GLU A 2 22.21 7.86 11.06
CA GLU A 2 20.75 7.73 11.20
C GLU A 2 20.15 7.67 9.79
N LYS A 3 19.31 6.68 9.52
CA LYS A 3 18.76 6.41 8.20
C LYS A 3 17.60 7.37 7.95
N ALA A 4 17.68 8.22 6.95
CA ALA A 4 16.62 9.15 6.58
C ALA A 4 15.60 8.46 5.67
N VAL A 5 14.38 8.25 6.16
CA VAL A 5 13.26 7.70 5.36
C VAL A 5 12.10 8.68 5.41
N THR A 6 11.50 8.98 4.25
CA THR A 6 10.30 9.81 4.16
C THR A 6 9.08 8.94 3.85
N ALA A 7 8.06 8.99 4.70
CA ALA A 7 6.81 8.29 4.49
C ALA A 7 5.70 9.25 4.02
N ILE A 8 4.97 8.87 2.98
CA ILE A 8 3.86 9.64 2.40
C ILE A 8 2.60 8.80 2.52
N VAL A 9 1.56 9.35 3.13
CA VAL A 9 0.25 8.70 3.31
C VAL A 9 -0.76 9.45 2.45
N ASP A 10 -1.42 8.76 1.52
CA ASP A 10 -2.31 9.37 0.54
C ASP A 10 -3.56 8.51 0.26
N TYR A 11 -4.66 9.14 -0.11
CA TYR A 11 -5.94 8.49 -0.36
C TYR A 11 -6.08 7.88 -1.77
N ALA A 12 -5.03 7.92 -2.61
CA ALA A 12 -5.07 7.42 -3.97
C ALA A 12 -5.54 5.95 -4.07
N HIS A 13 -6.83 5.75 -4.37
CA HIS A 13 -7.51 4.45 -4.43
C HIS A 13 -8.08 4.15 -5.83
N THR A 14 -7.79 4.99 -6.82
CA THR A 14 -8.13 4.80 -8.24
C THR A 14 -6.87 4.74 -9.10
N PRO A 15 -6.89 4.10 -10.29
CA PRO A 15 -5.73 4.06 -11.19
C PRO A 15 -5.14 5.45 -11.52
N ASP A 16 -6.01 6.44 -11.77
CA ASP A 16 -5.56 7.80 -12.10
C ASP A 16 -4.87 8.47 -10.90
N SER A 17 -5.53 8.51 -9.73
CA SER A 17 -4.94 9.10 -8.52
C SER A 17 -3.63 8.41 -8.12
N LEU A 18 -3.55 7.08 -8.26
CA LEU A 18 -2.36 6.30 -7.93
C LEU A 18 -1.20 6.64 -8.87
N THR A 19 -1.50 6.78 -10.15
CA THR A 19 -0.53 7.20 -11.16
C THR A 19 0.02 8.59 -10.86
N GLN A 20 -0.83 9.54 -10.48
CA GLN A 20 -0.37 10.90 -10.14
C GLN A 20 0.51 10.91 -8.89
N LEU A 21 0.09 10.21 -7.84
CA LEU A 21 0.88 10.06 -6.61
C LEU A 21 2.28 9.50 -6.93
N TYR A 22 2.36 8.37 -7.63
CA TYR A 22 3.65 7.71 -7.88
C TYR A 22 4.55 8.51 -8.83
N LYS A 23 3.98 9.27 -9.78
CA LYS A 23 4.74 10.17 -10.65
C LYS A 23 5.33 11.37 -9.90
N ALA A 24 4.67 11.86 -8.85
CA ALA A 24 5.17 12.99 -8.07
C ALA A 24 6.52 12.71 -7.39
N PHE A 25 6.90 11.43 -7.27
CA PHE A 25 8.15 10.97 -6.65
C PHE A 25 9.01 10.15 -7.64
N SER A 26 9.02 10.50 -8.94
CA SER A 26 9.69 9.70 -9.98
C SER A 26 11.19 9.52 -9.77
N ASP A 27 11.88 10.51 -9.19
CA ASP A 27 13.34 10.62 -9.23
C ASP A 27 14.03 10.07 -7.98
N VAL A 28 13.28 9.35 -7.14
CA VAL A 28 13.74 8.81 -5.86
C VAL A 28 13.35 7.34 -5.71
N PRO A 29 14.23 6.50 -5.13
CA PRO A 29 13.87 5.13 -4.81
C PRO A 29 12.67 5.08 -3.87
N LYS A 30 11.66 4.27 -4.21
CA LYS A 30 10.42 4.17 -3.45
C LYS A 30 9.89 2.76 -3.32
N ILE A 31 9.51 2.44 -2.09
CA ILE A 31 8.73 1.25 -1.74
C ILE A 31 7.27 1.68 -1.64
N CYS A 32 6.39 1.01 -2.37
CA CYS A 32 4.97 1.34 -2.40
C CYS A 32 4.15 0.30 -1.66
N ILE A 33 3.26 0.75 -0.79
CA ILE A 33 2.30 -0.08 -0.07
C ILE A 33 0.92 0.22 -0.63
N LEU A 34 0.23 -0.81 -1.11
CA LEU A 34 -1.12 -0.68 -1.60
C LEU A 34 -1.97 -1.90 -1.26
N GLY A 35 -3.24 -1.64 -0.98
CA GLY A 35 -4.29 -2.65 -0.99
C GLY A 35 -5.35 -2.26 -1.99
N ASN A 36 -6.52 -2.86 -1.85
CA ASN A 36 -7.71 -2.43 -2.57
C ASN A 36 -8.95 -2.77 -1.78
N THR A 37 -10.00 -2.02 -2.05
CA THR A 37 -11.30 -2.22 -1.43
C THR A 37 -12.01 -3.46 -2.01
N GLY A 38 -12.65 -4.22 -1.13
CA GLY A 38 -13.45 -5.41 -1.45
C GLY A 38 -14.95 -5.12 -1.56
N GLY A 39 -15.75 -6.16 -1.24
CA GLY A 39 -17.22 -6.09 -1.31
C GLY A 39 -17.79 -6.27 -2.71
N GLY A 40 -17.06 -6.93 -3.62
CA GLY A 40 -17.54 -7.25 -4.97
C GLY A 40 -17.69 -6.05 -5.92
N ARG A 41 -17.17 -4.88 -5.53
CA ARG A 41 -17.19 -3.65 -6.35
C ARG A 41 -15.81 -3.39 -6.96
N ASP A 42 -15.82 -2.67 -8.08
CA ASP A 42 -14.63 -2.09 -8.72
C ASP A 42 -13.46 -3.09 -8.93
N THR A 43 -13.77 -4.37 -9.13
CA THR A 43 -12.76 -5.43 -9.24
C THR A 43 -11.84 -5.25 -10.44
N TRP A 44 -12.34 -4.57 -11.48
CA TRP A 44 -11.64 -4.26 -12.72
C TRP A 44 -10.32 -3.49 -12.49
N LYS A 45 -10.27 -2.62 -11.47
CA LYS A 45 -9.09 -1.76 -11.22
C LYS A 45 -7.95 -2.50 -10.52
N ARG A 46 -8.19 -3.68 -9.94
CA ARG A 46 -7.20 -4.41 -9.13
C ARG A 46 -5.92 -4.74 -9.89
N PRO A 47 -5.96 -5.46 -11.04
CA PRO A 47 -4.76 -5.73 -11.82
C PRO A 47 -4.15 -4.42 -12.37
N GLU A 48 -4.96 -3.43 -12.73
CA GLU A 48 -4.45 -2.16 -13.23
C GLU A 48 -3.63 -1.40 -12.16
N MET A 49 -4.11 -1.35 -10.92
CA MET A 49 -3.38 -0.76 -9.79
C MET A 49 -2.06 -1.51 -9.51
N GLY A 50 -2.05 -2.84 -9.63
CA GLY A 50 -0.83 -3.64 -9.57
C GLY A 50 0.18 -3.26 -10.65
N SER A 51 -0.27 -3.15 -11.91
CA SER A 51 0.58 -2.76 -13.03
C SER A 51 1.14 -1.34 -12.90
N ILE A 52 0.34 -0.41 -12.37
CA ILE A 52 0.80 0.95 -12.04
C ILE A 52 1.90 0.91 -10.98
N ALA A 53 1.73 0.11 -9.92
CA ALA A 53 2.76 -0.04 -8.89
C ALA A 53 4.06 -0.63 -9.47
N GLU A 54 3.98 -1.66 -10.31
CA GLU A 54 5.14 -2.22 -11.03
C GLU A 54 5.91 -1.20 -11.85
N LYS A 55 5.17 -0.34 -12.55
CA LYS A 55 5.75 0.65 -13.45
C LYS A 55 6.54 1.72 -12.71
N TYR A 56 6.06 2.17 -11.56
CA TYR A 56 6.62 3.35 -10.89
C TYR A 56 7.45 3.04 -9.65
N CYS A 57 7.25 1.89 -9.00
CA CYS A 57 7.89 1.56 -7.73
C CYS A 57 9.05 0.57 -7.90
N ASP A 58 10.04 0.70 -7.01
CA ASP A 58 11.21 -0.19 -6.97
C ASP A 58 10.89 -1.49 -6.23
N GLN A 59 10.04 -1.40 -5.20
CA GLN A 59 9.48 -2.52 -4.46
C GLN A 59 8.01 -2.23 -4.15
N ILE A 60 7.22 -3.29 -4.07
CA ILE A 60 5.77 -3.24 -3.91
C ILE A 60 5.39 -4.19 -2.79
N ILE A 61 4.67 -3.68 -1.79
CA ILE A 61 4.07 -4.48 -0.75
C ILE A 61 2.56 -4.42 -0.91
N LEU A 62 1.97 -5.54 -1.34
CA LEU A 62 0.51 -5.68 -1.35
C LEU A 62 0.02 -6.12 0.03
N THR A 63 -1.05 -5.48 0.51
CA THR A 63 -1.57 -5.70 1.86
C THR A 63 -3.09 -5.58 1.94
N ASN A 64 -3.65 -5.87 3.12
CA ASN A 64 -5.06 -5.65 3.40
C ASN A 64 -5.38 -4.14 3.51
N GLU A 65 -6.60 -3.76 3.13
CA GLU A 65 -7.04 -2.36 3.20
C GLU A 65 -8.48 -2.26 3.70
N ASP A 66 -9.46 -2.71 2.90
CA ASP A 66 -10.89 -2.68 3.23
C ASP A 66 -11.59 -3.86 2.57
N PRO A 67 -11.42 -5.10 3.06
CA PRO A 67 -11.94 -6.29 2.38
C PRO A 67 -13.47 -6.39 2.39
N TYR A 68 -14.16 -5.73 3.33
CA TYR A 68 -15.59 -5.94 3.57
C TYR A 68 -15.88 -7.45 3.68
N ASP A 69 -16.87 -7.96 2.95
CA ASP A 69 -17.28 -9.37 2.95
C ASP A 69 -16.46 -10.26 1.99
N GLU A 70 -15.51 -9.68 1.26
CA GLU A 70 -14.66 -10.44 0.33
C GLU A 70 -13.40 -10.96 1.02
N ASN A 71 -12.88 -12.10 0.57
CA ASN A 71 -11.63 -12.63 1.10
C ASN A 71 -10.47 -11.65 0.79
N PRO A 72 -9.79 -11.07 1.80
CA PRO A 72 -8.73 -10.09 1.59
C PRO A 72 -7.58 -10.64 0.74
N ARG A 73 -7.27 -11.94 0.88
CA ARG A 73 -6.22 -12.59 0.09
C ARG A 73 -6.59 -12.66 -1.39
N ALA A 74 -7.85 -12.92 -1.72
CA ALA A 74 -8.31 -12.99 -3.10
C ALA A 74 -8.22 -11.62 -3.80
N ILE A 75 -8.48 -10.53 -3.06
CA ILE A 75 -8.32 -9.15 -3.57
C ILE A 75 -6.86 -8.91 -3.95
N VAL A 76 -5.93 -9.17 -3.03
CA VAL A 76 -4.49 -8.98 -3.24
C VAL A 76 -3.96 -9.88 -4.36
N ASP A 77 -4.37 -11.15 -4.40
CA ASP A 77 -4.00 -12.06 -5.50
C ASP A 77 -4.53 -11.57 -6.85
N SER A 78 -5.70 -10.91 -6.87
CA SER A 78 -6.23 -10.28 -8.10
C SER A 78 -5.41 -9.05 -8.53
N MET A 79 -4.84 -8.30 -7.58
CA MET A 79 -3.93 -7.19 -7.90
C MET A 79 -2.58 -7.70 -8.40
N ALA A 80 -2.05 -8.74 -7.78
CA ALA A 80 -0.78 -9.35 -8.13
C ALA A 80 -0.73 -9.85 -9.58
N LYS A 81 -1.88 -10.20 -10.18
CA LYS A 81 -1.98 -10.53 -11.62
C LYS A 81 -1.55 -9.40 -12.56
N GLY A 82 -1.58 -8.16 -12.09
CA GLY A 82 -1.09 -7.00 -12.83
C GLY A 82 0.41 -6.76 -12.73
N ILE A 83 1.11 -7.52 -11.88
CA ILE A 83 2.54 -7.40 -11.64
C ILE A 83 3.23 -8.59 -12.29
N THR A 84 4.11 -8.33 -13.24
CA THR A 84 4.84 -9.33 -14.01
C THR A 84 6.19 -9.68 -13.39
N ASP A 85 6.88 -8.70 -12.83
CA ASP A 85 8.16 -8.82 -12.13
C ASP A 85 7.94 -9.17 -10.64
N GLN A 86 7.92 -10.47 -10.36
CA GLN A 86 7.74 -10.99 -9.01
C GLN A 86 8.91 -10.64 -8.07
N SER A 87 10.07 -10.21 -8.58
CA SER A 87 11.19 -9.78 -7.73
C SER A 87 10.95 -8.45 -7.02
N LYS A 88 9.99 -7.66 -7.52
CA LYS A 88 9.55 -6.42 -6.89
C LYS A 88 8.42 -6.62 -5.87
N LEU A 89 7.78 -7.79 -5.86
CA LEU A 89 6.54 -8.01 -5.14
C LEU A 89 6.75 -8.75 -3.83
N GLU A 90 6.21 -8.17 -2.76
CA GLU A 90 5.99 -8.83 -1.47
C GLU A 90 4.52 -8.74 -1.09
N ILE A 91 3.98 -9.78 -0.45
CA ILE A 91 2.59 -9.79 0.05
C ILE A 91 2.65 -9.93 1.57
N ILE A 92 2.22 -8.89 2.29
CA ILE A 92 2.14 -8.86 3.75
C ILE A 92 0.72 -8.44 4.12
N MET A 93 -0.11 -9.40 4.52
CA MET A 93 -1.54 -9.14 4.77
C MET A 93 -1.80 -8.26 6.01
N ASP A 94 -0.89 -8.25 6.98
CA ASP A 94 -0.95 -7.32 8.10
C ASP A 94 -0.44 -5.95 7.64
N ARG A 95 -1.33 -4.95 7.60
CA ARG A 95 -1.00 -3.61 7.08
C ARG A 95 0.04 -2.89 7.94
N ARG A 96 0.07 -3.13 9.26
CA ARG A 96 1.07 -2.53 10.15
C ARG A 96 2.45 -3.12 9.89
N LEU A 97 2.50 -4.44 9.74
CA LEU A 97 3.73 -5.14 9.38
C LEU A 97 4.21 -4.71 7.99
N ALA A 98 3.32 -4.55 7.02
CA ALA A 98 3.67 -4.03 5.70
C ALA A 98 4.34 -2.65 5.79
N ILE A 99 3.74 -1.72 6.57
CA ILE A 99 4.30 -0.38 6.82
C ILE A 99 5.68 -0.48 7.47
N ARG A 100 5.80 -1.22 8.56
CA ARG A 100 7.07 -1.43 9.26
C ARG A 100 8.14 -1.99 8.33
N THR A 101 7.83 -3.05 7.59
CA THR A 101 8.76 -3.71 6.67
C THR A 101 9.22 -2.76 5.58
N ALA A 102 8.34 -1.93 5.02
CA ALA A 102 8.74 -0.93 4.03
C ALA A 102 9.67 0.13 4.62
N LEU A 103 9.39 0.63 5.83
CA LEU A 103 10.24 1.61 6.50
C LEU A 103 11.65 1.05 6.80
N GLU A 104 11.72 -0.21 7.25
CA GLU A 104 12.98 -0.92 7.50
C GLU A 104 13.77 -1.17 6.20
N LYS A 105 13.08 -1.51 5.10
CA LYS A 105 13.71 -1.83 3.79
C LYS A 105 14.03 -0.63 2.91
N ALA A 106 13.37 0.51 3.09
CA ALA A 106 13.59 1.69 2.26
C ALA A 106 15.08 2.06 2.25
N PRO A 107 15.68 2.50 1.14
CA PRO A 107 17.05 2.96 1.17
C PRO A 107 17.16 4.28 1.97
N ASP A 108 18.38 4.64 2.37
CA ASP A 108 18.65 5.96 2.95
C ASP A 108 18.31 7.07 1.92
N GLY A 109 17.57 8.09 2.35
CA GLY A 109 16.97 9.10 1.47
C GLY A 109 15.79 8.61 0.63
N GLY A 110 15.34 7.37 0.83
CA GLY A 110 14.24 6.75 0.09
C GLY A 110 12.86 7.12 0.61
N TYR A 111 11.85 6.77 -0.18
CA TYR A 111 10.45 7.04 0.11
C TYR A 111 9.66 5.75 0.38
N VAL A 112 8.71 5.83 1.32
CA VAL A 112 7.66 4.83 1.50
C VAL A 112 6.33 5.50 1.19
N LEU A 113 5.65 5.02 0.14
CA LEU A 113 4.35 5.56 -0.28
C LEU A 113 3.24 4.61 0.17
N ILE A 114 2.39 5.05 1.09
CA ILE A 114 1.24 4.31 1.60
C ILE A 114 -0.02 4.88 0.97
N SER A 115 -0.65 4.10 0.11
CA SER A 115 -1.82 4.53 -0.68
C SER A 115 -3.11 3.83 -0.25
N GLY A 116 -4.24 4.39 -0.68
CA GLY A 116 -5.57 3.81 -0.52
C GLY A 116 -6.39 4.42 0.60
N LYS A 117 -5.85 4.51 1.83
CA LYS A 117 -6.64 4.94 3.00
C LYS A 117 -6.57 6.43 3.29
N GLY A 118 -5.42 7.08 3.10
CA GLY A 118 -5.25 8.50 3.47
C GLY A 118 -5.70 8.76 4.92
N THR A 119 -6.77 9.53 5.10
CA THR A 119 -7.37 9.84 6.41
C THR A 119 -8.56 8.96 6.80
N ASP A 120 -8.85 7.90 6.05
CA ASP A 120 -9.96 6.97 6.34
C ASP A 120 -9.69 6.22 7.66
N PRO A 121 -10.54 6.40 8.70
CA PRO A 121 -10.20 6.01 10.07
C PRO A 121 -10.42 4.52 10.39
N TYR A 122 -10.77 3.70 9.40
CA TYR A 122 -11.07 2.28 9.64
C TYR A 122 -10.53 1.37 8.55
N ILE A 123 -10.15 0.15 8.93
CA ILE A 123 -10.11 -1.01 8.02
C ILE A 123 -11.46 -1.73 8.13
N MET A 124 -12.19 -1.82 7.02
CA MET A 124 -13.53 -2.40 6.93
C MET A 124 -13.48 -3.92 6.73
N GLY A 125 -14.15 -4.67 7.62
CA GLY A 125 -14.20 -6.12 7.59
C GLY A 125 -15.59 -6.71 7.28
N PRO A 126 -15.72 -8.05 7.34
CA PRO A 126 -16.97 -8.75 7.06
C PRO A 126 -18.10 -8.32 7.99
N ASN A 127 -19.34 -8.38 7.51
CA ASN A 127 -20.54 -8.03 8.27
C ASN A 127 -20.46 -6.63 8.91
N ASN A 128 -19.85 -5.67 8.20
CA ASN A 128 -19.68 -4.28 8.64
C ASN A 128 -18.87 -4.12 9.94
N THR A 129 -18.01 -5.09 10.25
CA THR A 129 -17.00 -4.95 11.30
C THR A 129 -15.99 -3.87 10.92
N LYS A 130 -15.42 -3.19 11.92
CA LYS A 130 -14.49 -2.08 11.71
C LYS A 130 -13.34 -2.18 12.69
N GLN A 131 -12.13 -2.12 12.17
CA GLN A 131 -10.93 -1.93 12.97
C GLN A 131 -10.54 -0.46 12.92
N VAL A 132 -10.40 0.21 14.07
CA VAL A 132 -9.86 1.58 14.13
C VAL A 132 -8.46 1.58 13.53
N TRP A 133 -8.21 2.49 12.59
CA TRP A 133 -6.98 2.51 11.81
C TRP A 133 -6.59 3.92 11.38
N SER A 134 -5.29 4.19 11.34
CA SER A 134 -4.71 5.39 10.77
C SER A 134 -3.34 5.06 10.21
N ASP A 135 -3.16 5.12 8.89
CA ASP A 135 -1.86 4.87 8.26
C ASP A 135 -0.81 5.88 8.78
N ALA A 136 -1.20 7.14 8.95
CA ALA A 136 -0.32 8.20 9.46
C ALA A 136 0.14 7.95 10.89
N GLU A 137 -0.77 7.52 11.78
CA GLU A 137 -0.42 7.20 13.16
C GLU A 137 0.51 5.98 13.22
N VAL A 138 0.18 4.92 12.47
CA VAL A 138 1.04 3.72 12.40
C VAL A 138 2.43 4.06 11.86
N VAL A 139 2.54 4.89 10.83
CA VAL A 139 3.82 5.37 10.32
C VAL A 139 4.61 6.11 11.41
N GLN A 140 3.99 7.03 12.14
CA GLN A 140 4.65 7.76 13.23
C GLN A 140 5.14 6.83 14.33
N GLU A 141 4.30 5.87 14.74
CA GLU A 141 4.63 4.89 15.77
C GLU A 141 5.76 3.95 15.36
N GLU A 142 5.80 3.50 14.10
CA GLU A 142 6.87 2.61 13.62
C GLU A 142 8.17 3.38 13.35
N LEU A 143 8.12 4.61 12.84
CA LEU A 143 9.30 5.46 12.71
C LEU A 143 9.96 5.77 14.05
N ALA A 144 9.18 5.98 15.12
CA ALA A 144 9.71 6.23 16.47
C ALA A 144 10.44 5.02 17.08
N LYS A 145 10.35 3.84 16.46
CA LYS A 145 11.01 2.60 16.92
C LYS A 145 12.27 2.26 16.11
N LEU A 146 12.52 2.95 15.00
CA LEU A 146 13.69 2.77 14.12
C LEU A 146 14.84 3.66 14.57
#